data_AF-A0A7K2WP55-F1
#
_entry.id   AF-A0A7K2WP55-F1
#
_cell.length_a   1.000
_cell.length_b   1.000
_cell.length_c   1.000
_cell.angle_alpha   90.00
_cell.angle_beta   90.00
_cell.angle_gamma   90.00
#
_symmetry.space_group_name_H-M   'P 1'
#
loop_
_entity.id
_entity.type
_entity.pdbx_description
1 polymer ?
#
loop_
_entity_poly.entity_id
_entity_poly.type
_entity_poly.pdbx_seq_one_letter_code
_entity_poly.pdbx_strand_id
1 'polypeptide(L)'
;MPDPVGKLPSELDQLPDRDTEETAEWAASLDAVTEHAGPHRAAYLLRRTLQHAGTAGVRVPALLESDYVNTIPTAAEPAFDGDEAMESRITAWNRWNAAAMVTRGARYGVGGHIATFASAAWLYETGFNHFFQGKEGDGSGDQLYIQGHASPGIYARA
;
A
#
# COMPACT_ATOMS: atom_id res chain seq x y z
N MET A 1 -36.05 13.58 -1.67
CA MET A 1 -34.80 12.79 -1.79
C MET A 1 -33.87 13.33 -0.72
N PRO A 2 -33.44 12.53 0.26
CA PRO A 2 -32.50 13.02 1.27
C PRO A 2 -31.18 13.35 0.58
N ASP A 3 -30.55 14.42 1.05
CA ASP A 3 -29.27 14.95 0.57
C ASP A 3 -28.19 13.84 0.58
N PRO A 4 -27.54 13.52 -0.56
CA PRO A 4 -26.52 12.48 -0.62
C PRO A 4 -25.19 12.90 0.03
N VAL A 5 -25.08 14.14 0.55
CA VAL A 5 -23.96 14.61 1.37
C VAL A 5 -24.32 14.56 2.87
N GLY A 6 -25.20 13.64 3.25
CA GLY A 6 -25.56 13.40 4.64
C GLY A 6 -24.35 12.87 5.44
N LYS A 7 -24.05 13.54 6.56
CA LYS A 7 -23.10 13.09 7.59
C LYS A 7 -23.18 11.57 7.74
N LEU A 8 -22.06 10.88 7.55
CA LEU A 8 -21.99 9.43 7.80
C LEU A 8 -22.30 9.21 9.29
N PRO A 9 -23.36 8.46 9.63
CA PRO A 9 -23.72 8.25 11.02
C PRO A 9 -22.59 7.52 11.76
N SER A 10 -22.11 8.14 12.82
CA SER A 10 -21.14 7.58 13.77
C SER A 10 -21.88 6.83 14.88
N GLU A 11 -21.22 5.86 15.51
CA GLU A 11 -21.72 5.26 16.76
C GLU A 11 -21.97 6.32 17.85
N LEU A 12 -21.26 7.45 17.77
CA LEU A 12 -21.40 8.59 18.68
C LEU A 12 -22.71 9.36 18.46
N ASP A 13 -23.33 9.30 17.28
CA ASP A 13 -24.59 10.01 16.98
C ASP A 13 -25.81 9.36 17.63
N GLN A 14 -25.63 8.18 18.26
CA GLN A 14 -26.68 7.51 19.04
C GLN A 14 -26.79 8.04 20.48
N LEU A 15 -25.83 8.86 20.93
CA LEU A 15 -25.81 9.46 22.25
C LEU A 15 -26.19 10.95 22.15
N PRO A 16 -27.05 11.48 23.05
CA PRO A 16 -27.30 12.91 23.11
C PRO A 16 -26.01 13.67 23.37
N ASP A 17 -25.72 14.69 22.56
CA ASP A 17 -24.60 15.59 22.82
C ASP A 17 -24.81 16.29 24.17
N ARG A 18 -23.85 16.11 25.08
CA ARG A 18 -23.91 16.64 26.43
C ARG A 18 -23.66 18.15 26.46
N ASP A 19 -22.90 18.66 25.51
CA ASP A 19 -22.52 20.07 25.44
C ASP A 19 -22.38 20.51 23.97
N THR A 20 -23.50 20.93 23.40
CA THR A 20 -23.56 21.37 22.00
C THR A 20 -22.78 22.64 21.73
N GLU A 21 -22.53 23.46 22.76
CA GLU A 21 -21.75 24.69 22.63
C GLU A 21 -20.26 24.34 22.48
N GLU A 22 -19.74 23.47 23.34
CA GLU A 22 -18.37 22.95 23.22
C GLU A 22 -18.16 22.29 21.84
N THR A 23 -19.06 21.41 21.40
CA THR A 23 -18.96 20.78 20.07
C THR A 23 -18.93 21.82 18.94
N ALA A 24 -19.72 22.90 19.04
CA ALA A 24 -19.74 23.97 18.05
C ALA A 24 -18.44 24.80 18.07
N GLU A 25 -17.84 25.04 19.23
CA GLU A 25 -16.56 25.75 19.36
C GLU A 25 -15.40 24.97 18.72
N TRP A 26 -15.37 23.64 18.87
CA TRP A 26 -14.38 22.79 18.22
C TRP A 26 -14.52 22.81 16.69
N ALA A 27 -15.76 22.78 16.18
CA ALA A 27 -16.03 22.92 14.75
C ALA A 27 -15.59 24.29 14.23
N ALA A 28 -15.97 25.37 14.93
CA ALA A 28 -15.58 26.73 14.57
C ALA A 28 -14.04 26.93 14.61
N SER A 29 -13.34 26.25 15.51
CA SER A 29 -11.88 26.28 15.57
C SER A 29 -11.24 25.64 14.34
N LEU A 30 -11.80 24.53 13.86
CA LEU A 30 -11.34 23.89 12.62
C LEU A 30 -11.61 24.77 11.41
N ASP A 31 -12.78 25.39 11.34
CA ASP A 31 -13.15 26.33 10.27
C ASP A 31 -12.20 27.54 10.25
N ALA A 32 -11.93 28.13 11.42
CA ALA A 32 -11.03 29.26 11.55
C ALA A 32 -9.61 28.92 11.08
N VAL A 33 -9.07 27.75 11.44
CA VAL A 33 -7.75 27.30 10.95
C VAL A 33 -7.79 27.08 9.43
N THR A 34 -8.85 26.49 8.91
CA THR A 34 -9.00 26.24 7.47
C THR A 34 -9.03 27.55 6.69
N GLU A 35 -9.73 28.56 7.19
CA GLU A 35 -9.84 29.88 6.58
C GLU A 35 -8.51 30.66 6.63
N HIS A 36 -7.85 30.69 7.79
CA HIS A 36 -6.69 31.55 8.01
C HIS A 36 -5.35 30.90 7.65
N ALA A 37 -5.25 29.58 7.75
CA ALA A 37 -4.00 28.82 7.54
C ALA A 37 -4.11 27.75 6.43
N GLY A 38 -5.29 27.57 5.84
CA GLY A 38 -5.53 26.70 4.71
C GLY A 38 -5.85 25.24 5.05
N PRO A 39 -6.41 24.48 4.08
CA PRO A 39 -6.89 23.12 4.29
C PRO A 39 -5.79 22.13 4.68
N HIS A 40 -4.56 22.29 4.15
CA HIS A 40 -3.44 21.42 4.53
C HIS A 40 -3.08 21.53 6.01
N ARG A 41 -3.14 22.74 6.58
CA ARG A 41 -2.84 22.95 8.01
C ARG A 41 -3.94 22.37 8.90
N ALA A 42 -5.20 22.57 8.51
CA ALA A 42 -6.35 21.99 9.21
C ALA A 42 -6.28 20.45 9.25
N ALA A 43 -6.02 19.81 8.10
CA ALA A 43 -5.84 18.36 8.01
C ALA A 43 -4.67 17.86 8.88
N TYR A 44 -3.54 18.57 8.88
CA TYR A 44 -2.40 18.26 9.75
C TYR A 44 -2.78 18.29 11.23
N LEU A 45 -3.49 19.35 11.68
CA LEU A 45 -3.90 19.47 13.08
C LEU A 45 -4.86 18.34 13.49
N LEU A 46 -5.88 18.04 12.68
CA LEU A 46 -6.80 16.93 12.94
C LEU A 46 -6.06 15.60 13.10
N ARG A 47 -5.13 15.29 12.20
CA ARG A 47 -4.33 14.06 12.26
C ARG A 47 -3.50 13.98 13.54
N ARG A 48 -2.89 15.10 13.97
CA ARG A 48 -2.12 15.16 15.22
C ARG A 48 -3.00 15.02 16.46
N THR A 49 -4.20 15.61 16.45
CA THR A 49 -5.18 15.46 17.54
C THR A 49 -5.65 14.01 17.67
N LEU A 50 -5.98 13.34 16.56
CA LEU A 50 -6.35 11.92 16.56
C LEU A 50 -5.21 11.02 17.06
N GLN A 51 -3.97 11.28 16.61
CA GLN A 51 -2.79 10.55 17.08
C GLN A 51 -2.60 10.73 18.60
N HIS A 52 -2.75 11.95 19.11
CA HIS A 52 -2.65 12.24 20.53
C HIS A 52 -3.75 11.55 21.35
N ALA A 53 -4.99 11.58 20.88
CA ALA A 53 -6.13 10.88 21.48
C ALA A 53 -5.83 9.38 21.64
N GLY A 54 -5.27 8.75 20.59
CA GLY A 54 -4.82 7.35 20.65
C GLY A 54 -3.78 7.09 21.74
N THR A 55 -2.77 7.96 21.89
CA THR A 55 -1.76 7.83 22.96
C THR A 55 -2.33 8.07 24.37
N ALA A 56 -3.40 8.87 24.48
CA ALA A 56 -4.09 9.15 25.74
C ALA A 56 -5.13 8.08 26.12
N GLY A 57 -5.27 7.01 25.33
CA GLY A 57 -6.24 5.94 25.58
C GLY A 57 -7.68 6.30 25.22
N VAL A 58 -7.91 7.42 24.52
CA VAL A 58 -9.22 7.80 23.99
C VAL A 58 -9.49 6.95 22.76
N ARG A 59 -10.51 6.08 22.83
CA ARG A 59 -10.90 5.22 21.71
C ARG A 59 -11.69 6.01 20.67
N VAL A 60 -10.98 6.56 19.70
CA VAL A 60 -11.56 7.14 18.48
C VAL A 60 -11.44 6.10 17.36
N PRO A 61 -12.47 5.87 16.53
CA PRO A 61 -12.33 5.03 15.33
C PRO A 61 -11.13 5.51 14.51
N ALA A 62 -10.19 4.61 14.23
CA ALA A 62 -9.09 4.94 13.34
C ALA A 62 -9.65 5.29 11.96
N LEU A 63 -9.08 6.32 11.32
CA LEU A 63 -9.24 6.46 9.89
C LEU A 63 -8.70 5.16 9.28
N LEU A 64 -9.58 4.37 8.64
CA LEU A 64 -9.20 3.11 7.99
C LEU A 64 -8.28 3.34 6.78
N GLU A 65 -8.07 4.60 6.42
CA GLU A 65 -7.22 5.05 5.33
C GLU A 65 -5.99 5.76 5.90
N SER A 66 -4.81 5.31 5.48
CA SER A 66 -3.59 6.10 5.56
C SER A 66 -3.55 7.10 4.42
N ASP A 67 -2.78 8.18 4.58
CA ASP A 67 -2.43 9.07 3.48
C ASP A 67 -1.94 8.27 2.26
N TYR A 68 -2.23 8.75 1.05
CA TYR A 68 -1.78 8.14 -0.21
C TYR A 68 -0.28 8.41 -0.46
N VAL A 69 0.55 7.93 0.46
CA VAL A 69 2.01 8.02 0.50
C VAL A 69 2.59 6.71 1.01
N ASN A 70 3.89 6.52 0.88
CA ASN A 70 4.57 5.32 1.40
C ASN A 70 4.47 5.24 2.94
N THR A 71 4.10 4.07 3.45
CA THR A 71 4.05 3.81 4.91
C THR A 71 5.42 3.93 5.58
N ILE A 72 6.49 3.53 4.89
CA ILE A 72 7.88 3.70 5.34
C ILE A 72 8.44 4.98 4.70
N PRO A 73 8.76 6.02 5.49
CA PRO A 73 9.34 7.25 4.96
C PRO A 73 10.81 7.03 4.56
N THR A 74 11.31 7.81 3.60
CA THR A 74 12.71 7.74 3.12
C THR A 74 13.75 7.84 4.24
N ALA A 75 13.47 8.62 5.30
CA ALA A 75 14.40 8.74 6.44
C ALA A 75 14.51 7.47 7.30
N ALA A 76 13.56 6.54 7.17
CA ALA A 76 13.56 5.24 7.84
C ALA A 76 13.80 4.08 6.84
N GLU A 77 14.12 4.39 5.58
CA GLU A 77 14.44 3.40 4.57
C GLU A 77 15.80 2.78 4.87
N PRO A 78 15.89 1.43 4.96
CA PRO A 78 17.17 0.77 5.16
C PRO A 78 18.06 0.94 3.93
N ALA A 79 19.38 0.83 4.13
CA ALA A 79 20.30 0.75 3.01
C ALA A 79 20.02 -0.53 2.19
N PHE A 80 20.04 -0.42 0.87
CA PHE A 80 19.93 -1.55 -0.02
C PHE A 80 21.26 -2.33 -0.03
N ASP A 81 21.20 -3.64 0.17
CA ASP A 81 22.36 -4.52 0.31
C ASP A 81 22.76 -5.25 -0.99
N GLY A 82 22.02 -5.02 -2.09
CA GLY A 82 22.27 -5.59 -3.41
C GLY A 82 22.99 -4.67 -4.41
N ASP A 83 23.25 -5.19 -5.61
CA ASP A 83 23.74 -4.43 -6.77
C ASP A 83 22.55 -4.09 -7.67
N GLU A 84 22.01 -2.88 -7.51
CA GLU A 84 20.84 -2.41 -8.27
C GLU A 84 21.04 -2.47 -9.79
N ALA A 85 22.26 -2.24 -10.28
CA ALA A 85 22.54 -2.25 -11.71
C ALA A 85 22.53 -3.68 -12.27
N MET A 86 23.09 -4.64 -11.52
CA MET A 86 23.02 -6.06 -11.87
C MET A 86 21.58 -6.57 -11.79
N GLU A 87 20.87 -6.28 -10.71
CA GLU A 87 19.49 -6.73 -10.50
C GLU A 87 18.53 -6.16 -11.54
N SER A 88 18.71 -4.91 -11.94
CA SER A 88 17.95 -4.29 -13.03
C SER A 88 18.18 -5.02 -14.37
N ARG A 89 19.42 -5.42 -14.65
CA ARG A 89 19.74 -6.20 -15.86
C ARG A 89 19.08 -7.58 -15.82
N ILE A 90 19.21 -8.32 -14.71
CA ILE A 90 18.58 -9.64 -14.53
C ILE A 90 17.07 -9.53 -14.70
N THR A 91 16.44 -8.56 -14.04
CA THR A 91 14.99 -8.29 -14.14
C THR A 91 14.58 -8.04 -15.59
N ALA A 92 15.36 -7.27 -16.37
CA ALA A 92 15.09 -7.00 -17.77
C ALA A 92 15.16 -8.28 -18.64
N TRP A 93 16.16 -9.14 -18.41
CA TRP A 93 16.26 -10.43 -19.10
C TRP A 93 15.08 -11.35 -18.77
N ASN A 94 14.69 -11.44 -17.51
CA ASN A 94 13.55 -12.27 -17.09
C ASN A 94 12.24 -11.77 -17.72
N ARG A 95 12.02 -10.45 -17.75
CA ARG A 95 10.88 -9.83 -18.45
C ARG A 95 10.89 -10.15 -19.95
N TRP A 96 12.04 -10.03 -20.61
CA TRP A 96 12.17 -10.34 -22.03
C TRP A 96 11.87 -11.81 -22.33
N ASN A 97 12.46 -12.74 -21.57
CA ASN A 97 12.28 -14.17 -21.72
C ASN A 97 10.82 -14.58 -21.48
N ALA A 98 10.15 -14.01 -20.48
CA ALA A 98 8.73 -14.23 -20.22
C ALA A 98 7.85 -13.77 -21.39
N ALA A 99 8.09 -12.56 -21.91
CA ALA A 99 7.36 -12.03 -23.07
C ALA A 99 7.59 -12.86 -24.33
N ALA A 100 8.84 -13.29 -24.56
CA ALA A 100 9.21 -14.15 -25.68
C ALA A 100 8.54 -15.52 -25.60
N MET A 101 8.49 -16.13 -24.41
CA MET A 101 7.82 -17.42 -24.16
C MET A 101 6.33 -17.34 -24.52
N VAL A 102 5.62 -16.33 -24.00
CA VAL A 102 4.19 -16.13 -24.27
C VAL A 102 3.94 -15.83 -25.74
N THR A 103 4.75 -14.95 -26.35
CA THR A 103 4.59 -14.57 -27.76
C THR A 103 4.83 -15.75 -28.71
N ARG A 104 5.76 -16.65 -28.36
CA ARG A 104 5.96 -17.91 -29.11
C ARG A 104 4.77 -18.84 -28.92
N GLY A 105 4.31 -19.04 -27.68
CA GLY A 105 3.14 -19.87 -27.36
C GLY A 105 1.86 -19.41 -28.06
N ALA A 106 1.64 -18.09 -28.13
CA ALA A 106 0.47 -17.50 -28.78
C ALA A 106 0.31 -17.94 -30.25
N ARG A 107 1.41 -18.19 -30.97
CA ARG A 107 1.38 -18.70 -32.35
C ARG A 107 0.77 -20.10 -32.47
N TYR A 108 0.75 -20.86 -31.38
CA TYR A 108 0.17 -22.19 -31.27
C TYR A 108 -1.19 -22.19 -30.55
N GLY A 109 -1.74 -21.02 -30.21
CA GLY A 109 -3.06 -20.91 -29.58
C GLY A 109 -3.12 -21.26 -28.10
N VAL A 110 -1.98 -21.46 -27.42
CA VAL A 110 -1.96 -21.81 -25.98
C VAL A 110 -2.15 -20.61 -25.04
N GLY A 111 -2.08 -19.38 -25.55
CA GLY A 111 -2.28 -18.15 -24.78
C GLY A 111 -1.12 -17.80 -23.84
N GLY A 112 -1.42 -16.98 -22.82
CA GLY A 112 -0.49 -16.54 -21.78
C GLY A 112 -0.62 -15.04 -21.42
N HIS A 113 -0.16 -14.65 -20.23
CA HIS A 113 -0.24 -13.27 -19.73
C HIS A 113 1.15 -12.64 -19.64
N ILE A 114 1.36 -11.52 -20.34
CA ILE A 114 2.62 -10.76 -20.30
C ILE A 114 2.56 -9.68 -19.21
N ALA A 115 1.45 -8.94 -19.16
CA ALA A 115 1.31 -7.75 -18.31
C ALA A 115 1.44 -8.07 -16.82
N THR A 116 0.88 -9.20 -16.38
CA THR A 116 0.88 -9.59 -14.96
C THR A 116 2.28 -9.74 -14.39
N PHE A 117 3.15 -10.48 -15.07
CA PHE A 117 4.53 -10.61 -14.60
C PHE A 117 5.29 -9.28 -14.77
N ALA A 118 5.08 -8.57 -15.89
CA ALA A 118 5.78 -7.31 -16.13
C ALA A 118 5.56 -6.28 -15.00
N SER A 119 4.33 -6.17 -14.48
CA SER A 119 4.00 -5.26 -13.37
C SER A 119 4.53 -5.73 -12.02
N ALA A 120 4.63 -7.04 -11.80
CA ALA A 120 5.09 -7.62 -10.52
C ALA A 120 6.58 -8.01 -10.49
N ALA A 121 7.32 -7.84 -11.59
CA ALA A 121 8.67 -8.39 -11.72
C ALA A 121 9.61 -7.95 -10.59
N TRP A 122 9.67 -6.64 -10.28
CA TRP A 122 10.52 -6.15 -9.19
C TRP A 122 10.14 -6.74 -7.82
N LEU A 123 8.85 -6.96 -7.55
CA LEU A 123 8.41 -7.59 -6.31
C LEU A 123 8.93 -9.02 -6.19
N TYR A 124 8.87 -9.81 -7.28
CA TYR A 124 9.42 -11.16 -7.28
C TYR A 124 10.95 -11.17 -7.26
N GLU A 125 11.61 -10.29 -8.01
CA GLU A 125 13.08 -10.23 -8.10
C GLU A 125 13.70 -9.84 -6.76
N THR A 126 13.14 -8.83 -6.08
CA THR A 126 13.53 -8.50 -4.69
C THR A 126 13.32 -9.70 -3.78
N GLY A 127 12.19 -10.39 -3.89
CA GLY A 127 11.93 -11.62 -3.14
C GLY A 127 13.00 -12.69 -3.39
N PHE A 128 13.31 -13.01 -4.65
CA PHE A 128 14.28 -14.05 -4.98
C PHE A 128 15.72 -13.71 -4.62
N ASN A 129 16.12 -12.44 -4.69
CA ASN A 129 17.49 -12.03 -4.39
C ASN A 129 17.74 -11.92 -2.88
N HIS A 130 16.73 -11.51 -2.10
CA HIS A 130 16.94 -11.05 -0.73
C HIS A 130 16.11 -11.75 0.35
N PHE A 131 15.05 -12.48 -0.01
CA PHE A 131 14.10 -13.02 0.97
C PHE A 131 13.85 -14.52 0.86
N PHE A 132 13.52 -15.00 -0.34
CA PHE A 132 12.99 -16.33 -0.56
C PHE A 132 14.04 -17.42 -0.31
N GLN A 133 13.72 -18.32 0.61
CA GLN A 133 14.59 -19.43 0.98
C GLN A 133 14.26 -20.70 0.20
N GLY A 134 15.29 -21.26 -0.44
CA GLY A 134 15.25 -22.56 -1.07
C GLY A 134 15.24 -23.73 -0.08
N LYS A 135 15.43 -24.94 -0.60
CA LYS A 135 15.40 -26.19 0.19
C LYS A 135 16.78 -26.59 0.71
N GLU A 136 17.82 -25.79 0.46
CA GLU A 136 19.18 -26.10 0.87
C GLU A 136 19.44 -25.93 2.39
N GLY A 137 18.55 -25.24 3.11
CA GLY A 137 18.64 -25.04 4.56
C GLY A 137 17.88 -26.09 5.39
N ASP A 138 17.80 -25.86 6.70
CA ASP A 138 17.01 -26.69 7.59
C ASP A 138 15.50 -26.45 7.36
N GLY A 139 14.76 -27.50 7.00
CA GLY A 139 13.31 -27.45 6.80
C GLY A 139 12.89 -27.48 5.33
N SER A 140 11.70 -26.95 5.03
CA SER A 140 11.07 -27.04 3.71
C SER A 140 11.35 -25.86 2.77
N GLY A 141 12.07 -24.84 3.23
CA GLY A 141 12.11 -23.52 2.58
C GLY A 141 10.76 -22.79 2.63
N ASP A 142 10.71 -21.62 1.98
CA ASP A 142 9.52 -20.78 1.94
C ASP A 142 8.41 -21.36 1.04
N GLN A 143 7.17 -21.29 1.51
CA GLN A 143 5.99 -21.72 0.74
C GLN A 143 5.40 -20.54 -0.04
N LEU A 144 5.84 -20.38 -1.29
CA LEU A 144 5.43 -19.25 -2.14
C LEU A 144 4.15 -19.55 -2.92
N TYR A 145 3.08 -18.81 -2.62
CA TYR A 145 1.83 -18.84 -3.38
C TYR A 145 1.89 -17.86 -4.54
N ILE A 146 2.55 -18.28 -5.62
CA ILE A 146 2.77 -17.43 -6.79
C ILE A 146 1.44 -17.19 -7.55
N GLN A 147 1.25 -15.96 -8.04
CA GLN A 147 0.12 -15.65 -8.90
C GLN A 147 0.22 -16.46 -10.21
N GLY A 148 -0.77 -17.30 -10.50
CA GLY A 148 -0.71 -18.24 -11.64
C GLY A 148 -0.45 -17.56 -12.99
N HIS A 149 -1.03 -16.38 -13.21
CA HIS A 149 -0.82 -15.60 -14.45
C HIS A 149 0.59 -15.00 -14.56
N ALA A 150 1.39 -14.96 -13.48
CA ALA A 150 2.78 -14.54 -13.50
C ALA A 150 3.76 -15.70 -13.77
N SER A 151 3.27 -16.94 -13.93
CA SER A 151 4.09 -18.13 -14.15
C SER A 151 5.12 -18.04 -15.29
N PRO A 152 4.89 -17.36 -16.43
CA PRO A 152 5.93 -17.20 -17.45
C PRO A 152 7.19 -16.51 -16.94
N GLY A 153 7.06 -15.62 -15.95
CA GLY A 153 8.20 -14.96 -15.30
C GLY A 153 9.01 -15.89 -14.40
N ILE A 154 8.34 -16.79 -13.69
CA ILE A 154 9.00 -17.82 -12.89
C ILE A 154 9.79 -18.76 -13.80
N TYR A 155 9.19 -19.21 -14.92
CA TYR A 155 9.88 -20.03 -15.90
C TYR A 155 11.01 -19.29 -16.63
N ALA A 156 10.92 -17.97 -16.76
CA ALA A 156 11.97 -17.17 -17.37
C ALA A 156 13.23 -17.03 -16.49
N ARG A 157 13.05 -17.11 -15.16
CA ARG A 157 14.13 -17.03 -14.16
C ARG A 157 14.78 -18.40 -13.87
N ALA A 158 13.97 -19.47 -13.88
CA ALA A 158 14.40 -20.84 -13.59
C ALA A 158 15.42 -21.37 -14.60
#